data_AF-A0A832JQD4-F1
#
_entry.id   AF-A0A832JQD4-F1
#
_cell.length_a   1.000
_cell.length_b   1.000
_cell.length_c   1.000
_cell.angle_alpha   90.00
_cell.angle_beta   90.00
_cell.angle_gamma   90.00
#
_symmetry.space_group_name_H-M   'P 1'
#
loop_
_entity.id
_entity.type
_entity.pdbx_description
1 polymer ?
#
loop_
_entity_poly.entity_id
_entity_poly.type
_entity_poly.pdbx_seq_one_letter_code
_entity_poly.pdbx_strand_id
1 'polypeptide(L)' 'MPRRCPECGGELMYNRDTKMYICRGCGRMFTRDELEAEYEKLAEERGQRARSHRVRGVP' A
#
# COMPACT_ATOMS: atom_id res chain seq x y z
N MET A 1 0.13 -3.01 -9.40
CA MET A 1 0.56 -3.65 -8.16
C MET A 1 1.86 -3.02 -7.70
N PRO A 2 1.82 -2.21 -6.65
CA PRO A 2 3.02 -1.57 -6.13
C PRO A 2 3.96 -2.64 -5.57
N ARG A 3 5.24 -2.48 -5.87
CA ARG A 3 6.29 -3.45 -5.54
C ARG A 3 7.02 -3.07 -4.25
N ARG A 4 6.43 -2.17 -3.47
CA ARG A 4 7.09 -1.49 -2.35
C ARG A 4 6.30 -1.67 -1.07
N CYS A 5 7.01 -1.98 -0.01
CA CYS A 5 6.46 -2.15 1.32
C CYS A 5 5.78 -0.86 1.78
N PRO A 6 4.50 -0.92 2.20
CA PRO A 6 3.77 0.25 2.68
C PRO A 6 4.38 0.83 3.97
N GLU A 7 5.09 0.02 4.76
CA GLU A 7 5.69 0.45 6.03
C GLU A 7 7.06 1.12 5.88
N CYS A 8 7.95 0.56 5.04
CA CYS A 8 9.34 1.03 4.93
C CYS A 8 9.73 1.53 3.54
N GLY A 9 8.85 1.42 2.55
CA GLY A 9 9.15 1.77 1.16
C GLY A 9 10.12 0.82 0.43
N GLY A 10 10.62 -0.21 1.12
CA GLY A 10 11.56 -1.20 0.57
C GLY A 10 10.94 -2.14 -0.46
N GLU A 11 11.76 -2.87 -1.21
CA GLU A 11 11.28 -3.78 -2.25
C GLU A 11 10.60 -5.02 -1.65
N LEU A 12 9.41 -5.34 -2.15
CA LEU A 12 8.67 -6.57 -1.83
C LEU A 12 8.98 -7.63 -2.88
N MET A 13 9.45 -8.79 -2.42
CA MET A 13 9.73 -9.95 -3.25
C MET A 13 8.61 -10.98 -3.09
N TYR A 14 8.05 -11.45 -4.21
CA TYR A 14 7.01 -12.49 -4.16
C TYR A 14 7.64 -13.87 -4.01
N ASN A 15 7.25 -14.57 -2.95
CA ASN A 15 7.67 -15.93 -2.67
C ASN A 15 6.57 -16.90 -3.13
N ARG A 16 6.89 -17.75 -4.12
CA ARG A 16 5.91 -18.66 -4.75
C ARG A 16 5.58 -19.86 -3.86
N ASP A 17 6.52 -20.28 -3.02
CA ASP A 17 6.37 -21.42 -2.11
C ASP A 17 5.30 -21.15 -1.05
N THR A 18 5.36 -19.97 -0.43
CA THR A 18 4.39 -19.57 0.60
C THR A 18 3.25 -18.72 0.04
N LYS A 19 3.33 -18.32 -1.24
CA LYS A 19 2.43 -17.34 -1.89
C LYS A 19 2.35 -16.00 -1.14
N MET A 20 3.42 -15.64 -0.42
CA MET A 20 3.53 -14.40 0.36
C MET A 20 4.53 -13.44 -0.26
N TYR A 21 4.45 -12.18 0.14
CA TYR A 21 5.35 -11.10 -0.25
C TYR A 21 6.29 -10.77 0.90
N ILE A 22 7.60 -10.86 0.68
CA ILE A 22 8.61 -10.62 1.70
C ILE A 22 9.34 -9.31 1.38
N CYS A 23 9.33 -8.37 2.32
CA CYS A 23 10.06 -7.13 2.19
C CYS A 23 11.56 -7.34 2.44
N ARG A 24 12.41 -6.88 1.52
CA ARG A 24 13.87 -6.95 1.65
C ARG A 24 14.46 -5.87 2.57
N GLY A 25 13.69 -4.85 2.92
CA GLY A 25 14.10 -3.78 3.84
C GLY A 25 13.83 -4.15 5.30
N CYS A 26 12.56 -4.34 5.66
CA CYS A 26 12.15 -4.63 7.04
C CYS A 26 12.00 -6.13 7.36
N GLY A 27 12.10 -7.02 6.37
CA GLY A 27 11.94 -8.47 6.57
C GLY A 27 10.49 -8.93 6.81
N ARG A 28 9.52 -8.01 6.73
CA ARG A 28 8.11 -8.34 6.94
C ARG A 28 7.53 -9.16 5.79
N MET A 29 6.61 -10.04 6.14
CA MET A 29 5.89 -10.89 5.22
C MET A 29 4.45 -10.40 5.15
N PHE A 30 3.94 -10.21 3.95
CA PHE A 30 2.59 -9.76 3.67
C PHE A 30 1.89 -10.80 2.79
N THR A 31 0.60 -10.99 2.99
CA THR A 31 -0.19 -11.81 2.07
C THR A 31 -0.69 -10.97 0.90
N ARG A 32 -1.26 -11.64 -0.12
CA ARG A 32 -1.91 -10.97 -1.23
C ARG A 32 -3.05 -10.06 -0.74
N ASP A 33 -3.90 -10.62 0.12
CA ASP A 33 -5.07 -9.95 0.70
C ASP A 33 -4.67 -8.72 1.48
N GLU A 34 -3.63 -8.84 2.31
CA GLU A 34 -3.16 -7.76 3.18
C GLU A 34 -2.59 -6.59 2.37
N LEU A 35 -1.79 -6.88 1.34
CA LEU A 35 -1.33 -5.86 0.40
C LEU A 35 -2.48 -5.19 -0.36
N GLU A 36 -3.45 -5.98 -0.81
CA GLU A 36 -4.60 -5.47 -1.54
C GLU A 36 -5.46 -4.53 -0.67
N ALA A 37 -5.76 -4.95 0.56
CA ALA A 37 -6.50 -4.15 1.54
C ALA A 37 -5.77 -2.84 1.88
N GLU A 38 -4.45 -2.88 2.05
CA GLU A 38 -3.64 -1.68 2.34
C GLU A 38 -3.65 -0.71 1.15
N TYR A 39 -3.51 -1.22 -0.08
CA TYR A 39 -3.55 -0.38 -1.28
C TYR A 39 -4.94 0.16 -1.57
N GLU A 40 -5.99 -0.61 -1.30
CA GLU A 40 -7.37 -0.15 -1.41
C GLU A 40 -7.62 1.00 -0.44
N LYS A 41 -7.21 0.86 0.84
CA LYS A 41 -7.26 1.95 1.82
C LYS A 41 -6.50 3.19 1.34
N LEU A 42 -5.27 3.03 0.86
CA LEU A 42 -4.47 4.15 0.35
C LEU A 42 -5.08 4.82 -0.88
N ALA A 43 -5.68 4.05 -1.79
CA ALA A 43 -6.36 4.57 -2.97
C ALA A 43 -7.64 5.33 -2.59
N GLU A 44 -8.41 4.78 -1.66
CA GLU A 44 -9.62 5.39 -1.13
C GLU A 44 -9.31 6.71 -0.43
N GLU A 45 -8.28 6.73 0.44
CA GLU A 45 -7.86 7.93 1.18
C GLU A 45 -7.35 9.03 0.23
N ARG A 46 -6.62 8.66 -0.84
CA ARG A 46 -6.21 9.61 -1.89
C ARG A 46 -7.39 10.18 -2.66
N GLY A 47 -8.39 9.35 -2.98
CA GLY A 47 -9.64 9.79 -3.63
C GLY A 47 -10.44 10.75 -2.75
N GLN A 48 -10.56 10.44 -1.46
CA GLN A 48 -11.25 11.28 -0.47
C GLN A 48 -10.55 12.62 -0.25
N ARG A 49 -9.22 12.65 -0.15
CA ARG A 49 -8.44 13.90 -0.04
C ARG A 49 -8.61 14.79 -1.27
N ALA A 50 -8.60 14.23 -2.48
CA ALA A 50 -8.84 15.00 -3.71
C ALA A 50 -10.25 15.62 -3.75
N ARG A 51 -11.26 14.91 -3.21
CA ARG A 51 -12.63 15.43 -3.09
C ARG A 51 -12.73 16.51 -2.02
N SER A 52 -12.09 16.31 -0.86
CA SER A 52 -12.09 17.24 0.28
C SER A 52 -11.39 18.57 -0.03
N HIS A 53 -10.29 18.55 -0.78
CA HIS A 53 -9.57 19.75 -1.21
C HIS A 53 -10.39 20.65 -2.18
N ARG A 54 -11.49 20.14 -2.73
CA ARG A 54 -12.45 20.94 -3.50
C ARG A 54 -13.54 21.58 -2.63
N VAL A 55 -13.78 21.06 -1.42
CA VAL A 55 -14.87 21.53 -0.54
C VAL A 55 -14.41 22.64 0.41
N ARG A 56 -13.13 22.67 0.81
CA ARG A 56 -12.56 23.81 1.54
C ARG A 56 -11.98 24.82 0.55
N GLY A 57 -12.84 25.66 -0.01
CA GLY A 57 -12.41 26.96 -0.53
C GLY A 57 -11.78 27.74 0.63
N VAL A 58 -10.46 27.72 0.73
CA VAL A 58 -9.71 28.64 1.58
C VAL A 58 -9.18 29.73 0.64
N PRO A 59 -9.65 30.99 0.77
CA PRO A 59 -9.04 32.13 0.08
C PRO A 59 -7.61 32.39 0.55
#